data_AF-A0A0B4CBV2-F1
#
_entry.id   AF-A0A0B4CBV2-F1
#
_cell.length_a   1.000
_cell.length_b   1.000
_cell.length_c   1.000
_cell.angle_alpha   90.00
_cell.angle_beta   90.00
_cell.angle_gamma   90.00
#
_symmetry.space_group_name_H-M   'P 1'
#
loop_
_entity.id
_entity.type
_entity.pdbx_description
1 polymer ?
#
loop_
_entity_poly.entity_id
_entity_poly.type
_entity_poly.pdbx_seq_one_letter_code
_entity_poly.pdbx_strand_id
1 'polypeptide(L)'
;MSGVVTPLQDRFWRACEALLYRHTTPWDLDEALVAWGYGLGPCEVQDLVGLDKVLAARQGADVTPVLPRMVAEGRLGKRFGWGFYRYPGGGGAVIDPLIEDLICEEAWFAKVERVELTGADIVARLHADIGPLLRADLDAAVTQLHFPADRLATI
;
A
#
# COMPACT_ATOMS: atom_id res chain seq x y z
N MET A 1 2.64 -16.36 13.39
CA MET A 1 1.51 -15.57 12.86
C MET A 1 1.08 -16.25 11.58
N SER A 2 -0.20 -16.63 11.49
CA SER A 2 -0.79 -17.35 10.36
C SER A 2 -0.38 -16.70 9.03
N GLY A 3 0.18 -17.49 8.10
CA GLY A 3 0.67 -17.04 6.79
C GLY A 3 -0.43 -16.82 5.75
N VAL A 4 -1.68 -16.56 6.17
CA VAL A 4 -2.83 -16.36 5.30
C VAL A 4 -3.29 -14.92 5.44
N VAL A 5 -3.18 -14.14 4.37
CA VAL A 5 -3.73 -12.79 4.28
C VAL A 5 -5.25 -12.90 4.26
N THR A 6 -5.92 -12.10 5.11
CA THR A 6 -7.38 -12.10 5.18
C THR A 6 -7.99 -11.40 3.96
N PRO A 7 -9.27 -11.65 3.62
CA PRO A 7 -9.93 -10.93 2.53
C PRO A 7 -9.91 -9.40 2.70
N LEU A 8 -10.03 -8.90 3.94
CA LEU A 8 -9.94 -7.47 4.23
C LEU A 8 -8.53 -6.92 3.91
N GLN A 9 -7.49 -7.60 4.39
CA GLN A 9 -6.11 -7.18 4.17
C GLN A 9 -5.70 -7.26 2.70
N ASP A 10 -6.08 -8.33 1.99
CA ASP A 10 -5.82 -8.45 0.55
C ASP A 10 -6.52 -7.34 -0.23
N ARG A 11 -7.80 -7.08 0.06
CA ARG A 11 -8.53 -6.00 -0.64
C ARG A 11 -7.94 -4.63 -0.36
N PHE A 12 -7.55 -4.33 0.88
CA PHE A 12 -6.88 -3.08 1.23
C PHE A 12 -5.58 -2.89 0.45
N TRP A 13 -4.72 -3.90 0.40
CA TRP A 13 -3.47 -3.83 -0.35
C TRP A 13 -3.70 -3.70 -1.86
N ARG A 14 -4.69 -4.41 -2.42
CA ARG A 14 -5.10 -4.25 -3.83
C ARG A 14 -5.58 -2.84 -4.14
N ALA A 15 -6.40 -2.25 -3.27
CA ALA A 15 -6.92 -0.90 -3.45
C ALA A 15 -5.80 0.15 -3.36
N CYS A 16 -4.87 0.00 -2.41
CA CYS A 16 -3.67 0.83 -2.30
C CYS A 16 -2.81 0.72 -3.57
N GLU A 17 -2.55 -0.49 -4.05
CA GLU A 17 -1.76 -0.72 -5.25
C GLU A 17 -2.41 -0.11 -6.51
N ALA A 18 -3.74 -0.20 -6.63
CA ALA A 18 -4.47 0.44 -7.72
C ALA A 18 -4.36 1.97 -7.67
N LEU A 19 -4.36 2.57 -6.47
CA LEU A 19 -4.13 4.01 -6.28
C LEU A 19 -2.70 4.39 -6.67
N LEU A 20 -1.68 3.67 -6.17
CA LEU A 20 -0.28 3.89 -6.55
C LEU A 20 -0.11 3.84 -8.06
N TYR A 21 -0.72 2.85 -8.71
CA TYR A 21 -0.54 2.60 -10.13
C TYR A 21 -1.14 3.67 -11.04
N ARG A 22 -2.14 4.43 -10.57
CA ARG A 22 -2.90 5.37 -11.39
C ARG A 22 -2.87 6.82 -10.91
N HIS A 23 -2.61 7.07 -9.64
CA HIS A 23 -3.08 8.29 -8.99
C HIS A 23 -2.12 8.93 -8.00
N THR A 24 -1.04 8.25 -7.59
CA THR A 24 -0.19 8.76 -6.51
C THR A 24 1.17 8.06 -6.45
N THR A 25 1.98 8.48 -5.49
CA THR A 25 3.26 7.90 -5.09
C THR A 25 3.12 7.14 -3.75
N PRO A 26 4.10 6.30 -3.37
CA PRO A 26 4.06 5.60 -2.07
C PRO A 26 3.99 6.54 -0.87
N TRP A 27 4.76 7.63 -0.90
CA TRP A 27 4.84 8.58 0.21
C TRP A 27 3.59 9.45 0.30
N ASP A 28 3.01 9.89 -0.82
CA ASP A 28 1.77 10.68 -0.80
C ASP A 28 0.58 9.83 -0.33
N LEU A 29 0.52 8.54 -0.71
CA LEU A 29 -0.49 7.61 -0.20
C LEU A 29 -0.35 7.40 1.32
N ASP A 30 0.85 7.11 1.78
CA ASP A 30 1.12 6.89 3.21
C ASP A 30 0.84 8.16 4.02
N GLU A 31 1.30 9.33 3.55
CA GLU A 31 1.05 10.62 4.19
C GLU A 31 -0.45 10.93 4.26
N ALA A 32 -1.19 10.73 3.16
CA ALA A 32 -2.63 10.99 3.14
C ALA A 32 -3.40 10.12 4.15
N LEU A 33 -3.04 8.84 4.25
CA LEU A 33 -3.69 7.91 5.18
C LEU A 33 -3.31 8.19 6.63
N VAL A 34 -2.05 8.48 6.91
CA VAL A 34 -1.59 8.85 8.26
C VAL A 34 -2.23 10.18 8.69
N ALA A 35 -2.26 11.18 7.81
CA ALA A 35 -2.93 12.46 8.08
C ALA A 35 -4.42 12.30 8.35
N TRP A 36 -5.08 11.34 7.68
CA TRP A 36 -6.48 11.01 7.95
C TRP A 36 -6.68 10.30 9.29
N GLY A 37 -5.72 9.49 9.75
CA GLY A 37 -5.71 8.89 11.08
C GLY A 37 -5.22 7.44 11.17
N TYR A 38 -4.75 6.84 10.07
CA TYR A 38 -4.13 5.51 10.15
C TYR A 38 -2.85 5.55 10.98
N GLY A 39 -2.60 4.50 11.76
CA GLY A 39 -1.40 4.45 12.61
C GLY A 39 -0.09 4.38 11.83
N LEU A 40 -0.11 3.74 10.66
CA LEU A 40 1.03 3.62 9.76
C LEU A 40 0.55 3.50 8.30
N GLY A 41 1.30 4.07 7.37
CA GLY A 41 1.01 3.99 5.95
C GLY A 41 1.14 2.57 5.38
N PRO A 42 0.31 2.19 4.39
CA PRO A 42 0.31 0.86 3.80
C PRO A 42 1.64 0.46 3.16
N CYS A 43 2.40 1.39 2.58
CA CYS A 43 3.67 1.08 1.93
C CYS A 43 4.74 0.76 2.96
N GLU A 44 4.85 1.57 4.03
CA GLU A 44 5.76 1.29 5.14
C GLU A 44 5.39 -0.03 5.86
N VAL A 45 4.09 -0.31 6.08
CA VAL A 45 3.64 -1.59 6.64
C VAL A 45 4.11 -2.77 5.80
N GLN A 46 3.97 -2.70 4.47
CA GLN A 46 4.41 -3.77 3.57
C GLN A 46 5.93 -3.95 3.61
N ASP A 47 6.71 -2.88 3.71
CA ASP A 47 8.17 -2.95 3.89
C ASP A 47 8.57 -3.61 5.22
N LEU A 48 7.79 -3.44 6.29
CA LEU A 48 7.99 -4.14 7.56
C LEU A 48 7.70 -5.63 7.46
N VAL A 49 6.67 -6.01 6.71
CA VAL A 49 6.29 -7.42 6.48
C VAL A 49 7.34 -8.14 5.61
N GLY A 50 7.77 -7.47 4.55
CA GLY A 50 8.63 -7.98 3.48
C GLY A 50 7.84 -8.18 2.18
N LEU A 51 8.26 -7.49 1.12
CA LEU A 51 7.51 -7.41 -0.15
C LEU A 51 7.39 -8.77 -0.86
N ASP A 52 8.38 -9.65 -0.70
CA ASP A 52 8.35 -11.04 -1.17
C ASP A 52 7.20 -11.84 -0.54
N LYS A 53 6.98 -11.66 0.76
CA LYS A 53 5.88 -12.32 1.49
C LYS A 53 4.54 -11.73 1.13
N VAL A 54 4.47 -10.40 0.99
CA VAL A 54 3.26 -9.71 0.54
C VAL A 54 2.85 -10.23 -0.83
N LEU A 55 3.79 -10.31 -1.79
CA LEU A 55 3.54 -10.85 -3.12
C LEU A 55 3.11 -12.33 -3.06
N ALA A 56 3.83 -13.17 -2.31
CA ALA A 56 3.51 -14.58 -2.18
C ALA A 56 2.14 -14.84 -1.55
N ALA A 57 1.66 -13.95 -0.68
CA ALA A 57 0.36 -14.08 -0.06
C ALA A 57 -0.81 -13.61 -0.94
N ARG A 58 -0.53 -12.90 -2.05
CA ARG A 58 -1.54 -12.30 -2.93
C ARG A 58 -1.72 -13.05 -4.26
N GLN A 59 -1.34 -14.33 -4.34
CA GLN A 59 -1.40 -15.14 -5.57
C GLN A 59 -2.78 -15.08 -6.26
N GLY A 60 -2.82 -14.50 -7.47
CA GLY A 60 -4.03 -14.30 -8.29
C GLY A 60 -3.81 -13.31 -9.44
N ALA A 61 -4.76 -13.19 -10.38
CA ALA A 61 -4.61 -12.48 -11.65
C ALA A 61 -4.59 -10.93 -11.56
N ASP A 62 -4.93 -10.35 -10.41
CA ASP A 62 -5.24 -8.91 -10.29
C ASP A 62 -4.20 -8.10 -9.48
N VAL A 63 -2.92 -8.50 -9.50
CA VAL A 63 -1.81 -7.70 -8.93
C VAL A 63 -1.24 -6.82 -10.05
N THR A 64 -0.96 -5.55 -9.78
CA THR A 64 -0.33 -4.68 -10.78
C THR A 64 1.12 -5.14 -10.99
N PRO A 65 1.78 -4.81 -12.11
CA PRO A 65 3.15 -5.25 -12.33
C PRO A 65 4.18 -4.59 -11.40
N VAL A 66 3.79 -3.58 -10.61
CA VAL A 66 4.67 -2.83 -9.69
C VAL A 66 5.30 -3.73 -8.63
N LEU A 67 4.49 -4.40 -7.80
CA LEU A 67 5.02 -5.22 -6.70
C LEU A 67 5.85 -6.43 -7.20
N PRO A 68 5.43 -7.18 -8.23
CA PRO A 68 6.26 -8.21 -8.87
C PRO A 68 7.62 -7.67 -9.35
N ARG A 69 7.64 -6.51 -10.03
CA ARG A 69 8.88 -5.90 -10.51
C ARG A 69 9.79 -5.46 -9.37
N MET A 70 9.24 -4.82 -8.33
CA MET A 70 9.99 -4.45 -7.13
C MET A 70 10.68 -5.66 -6.50
N VAL A 71 9.95 -6.77 -6.31
CA VAL A 71 10.50 -8.01 -5.75
C VAL A 71 11.59 -8.59 -6.66
N ALA A 72 11.38 -8.58 -7.98
CA ALA A 72 12.37 -9.07 -8.96
C ALA A 72 13.66 -8.22 -8.96
N GLU A 73 13.57 -6.92 -8.71
CA GLU A 73 14.71 -6.01 -8.55
C GLU A 73 15.37 -6.10 -7.15
N GLY A 74 14.91 -7.02 -6.30
CA GLY A 74 15.49 -7.24 -4.97
C GLY A 74 15.04 -6.20 -3.94
N ARG A 75 13.95 -5.48 -4.19
CA ARG A 75 13.32 -4.61 -3.19
C ARG A 75 12.41 -5.44 -2.30
N LEU A 76 12.94 -5.76 -1.12
CA LEU A 76 12.35 -6.76 -0.22
C LEU A 76 11.86 -6.15 1.10
N GLY A 77 12.02 -4.83 1.29
CA GLY A 77 11.53 -4.09 2.45
C GLY A 77 12.62 -3.76 3.48
N LYS A 78 12.18 -3.30 4.66
CA LYS A 78 13.03 -2.67 5.68
C LYS A 78 14.18 -3.54 6.15
N ARG A 79 13.96 -4.86 6.29
CA ARG A 79 15.00 -5.83 6.70
C ARG A 79 16.22 -5.80 5.78
N PHE A 80 16.03 -5.51 4.49
CA PHE A 80 17.10 -5.52 3.49
C PHE A 80 17.60 -4.11 3.14
N GLY A 81 17.02 -3.07 3.75
CA GLY A 81 17.45 -1.69 3.55
C GLY A 81 16.73 -0.95 2.43
N TRP A 82 15.94 -1.62 1.59
CA TRP A 82 15.16 -0.97 0.54
C TRP A 82 13.91 -1.78 0.13
N GLY A 83 12.81 -1.05 -0.10
CA GLY A 83 11.48 -1.54 -0.43
C GLY A 83 10.73 -0.45 -1.22
N PHE A 84 9.54 -0.04 -0.77
CA PHE A 84 8.93 1.23 -1.19
C PHE A 84 9.78 2.44 -0.76
N TYR A 85 10.46 2.30 0.38
CA TYR A 85 11.40 3.30 0.90
C TYR A 85 12.81 2.74 1.00
N ARG A 86 13.80 3.63 1.19
CA ARG A 86 15.14 3.27 1.65
C ARG A 86 15.23 3.38 3.17
N TYR A 87 16.06 2.53 3.76
CA TYR A 87 16.27 2.44 5.20
C TYR A 87 17.77 2.44 5.53
N PRO A 88 18.46 3.59 5.41
CA PRO A 88 19.88 3.69 5.70
C PRO A 88 20.14 3.41 7.19
N GLY A 89 21.00 2.42 7.48
CA GLY A 89 21.44 2.13 8.85
C GLY A 89 20.34 1.74 9.84
N GLY A 90 19.21 1.20 9.37
CA GLY A 90 18.08 0.85 10.23
C GLY A 90 17.25 2.04 10.73
N GLY A 91 17.47 3.23 10.16
CA GLY A 91 16.70 4.45 10.46
C GLY A 91 15.26 4.43 9.94
N GLY A 92 14.62 5.60 9.96
CA GLY A 92 13.27 5.80 9.42
C GLY A 92 13.20 5.62 7.91
N ALA A 93 11.97 5.55 7.38
CA ALA A 93 11.71 5.50 5.96
C ALA A 93 12.24 6.77 5.26
N VAL A 94 12.99 6.59 4.16
CA VAL A 94 13.51 7.67 3.32
C VAL A 94 12.97 7.47 1.91
N ILE A 95 12.43 8.53 1.32
CA ILE A 95 11.92 8.52 -0.06
C ILE A 95 12.99 8.01 -1.04
N ASP A 96 12.53 7.18 -1.95
CA ASP A 96 13.31 6.64 -3.06
C ASP A 96 12.62 6.97 -4.38
N PRO A 97 13.03 8.05 -5.08
CA PRO A 97 12.40 8.49 -6.32
C PRO A 97 12.34 7.41 -7.40
N LEU A 98 13.26 6.44 -7.37
CA LEU A 98 13.28 5.32 -8.33
C LEU A 98 12.01 4.46 -8.26
N ILE A 99 11.28 4.48 -7.15
CA ILE A 99 9.99 3.77 -7.05
C ILE A 99 8.89 4.49 -7.82
N GLU A 100 8.85 5.81 -7.77
CA GLU A 100 7.91 6.57 -8.57
C GLU A 100 8.21 6.38 -10.06
N ASP A 101 9.49 6.42 -10.45
CA ASP A 101 9.90 6.11 -11.82
C ASP A 101 9.44 4.72 -12.25
N LEU A 102 9.69 3.69 -11.43
CA LEU A 102 9.25 2.31 -11.70
C LEU A 102 7.73 2.22 -11.87
N ILE A 103 6.95 2.83 -10.98
CA ILE A 103 5.48 2.84 -11.05
C ILE A 103 5.01 3.52 -12.35
N CYS A 104 5.60 4.67 -12.69
CA CYS A 104 5.26 5.41 -13.90
C CYS A 104 5.64 4.63 -15.17
N GLU A 105 6.80 3.98 -15.20
CA GLU A 105 7.23 3.12 -16.30
C GLU A 105 6.27 1.94 -16.51
N GLU A 106 5.89 1.25 -15.44
CA GLU A 106 4.94 0.15 -15.53
C GLU A 106 3.58 0.60 -16.06
N ALA A 107 3.06 1.73 -15.55
CA ALA A 107 1.81 2.30 -16.03
C ALA A 107 1.89 2.67 -17.51
N TRP A 108 3.02 3.25 -17.93
CA TRP A 108 3.30 3.58 -19.32
C TRP A 108 3.31 2.34 -20.22
N PHE A 109 4.06 1.29 -19.86
CA PHE A 109 4.13 0.05 -20.65
C PHE A 109 2.78 -0.64 -20.78
N ALA A 110 1.96 -0.59 -19.73
CA ALA A 110 0.60 -1.12 -19.74
C ALA A 110 -0.43 -0.19 -20.39
N LYS A 111 -0.03 1.00 -20.87
CA LYS A 111 -0.91 2.04 -21.44
C LYS A 111 -2.03 2.45 -20.47
N VAL A 112 -1.70 2.50 -19.19
CA VAL A 112 -2.57 2.97 -18.13
C VAL A 112 -2.45 4.49 -18.04
N GLU A 113 -3.59 5.17 -18.20
CA GLU A 113 -3.68 6.60 -17.95
C GLU A 113 -3.49 6.88 -16.45
N ARG A 114 -2.58 7.81 -16.15
CA ARG A 114 -2.33 8.30 -14.80
C ARG A 114 -2.88 9.71 -14.64
N VAL A 115 -3.61 9.93 -13.55
CA VAL A 115 -4.14 11.23 -13.15
C VAL A 115 -3.93 11.35 -11.65
N GLU A 116 -3.07 12.28 -11.25
CA GLU A 116 -2.76 12.52 -9.84
C GLU A 116 -4.00 12.99 -9.07
N LEU A 117 -4.22 12.41 -7.90
CA LEU A 117 -5.32 12.76 -7.00
C LEU A 117 -4.81 13.51 -5.79
N THR A 118 -5.67 14.35 -5.20
CA THR A 118 -5.37 14.98 -3.91
C THR A 118 -5.37 13.92 -2.80
N GLY A 119 -4.67 14.18 -1.69
CA GLY A 119 -4.68 13.28 -0.53
C GLY A 119 -6.10 12.97 -0.02
N ALA A 120 -7.00 13.95 -0.03
CA ALA A 120 -8.39 13.73 0.35
C ALA A 120 -9.13 12.78 -0.61
N ASP A 121 -8.91 12.93 -1.93
CA ASP A 121 -9.53 12.07 -2.94
C ASP A 121 -8.96 10.65 -2.92
N ILE A 122 -7.66 10.49 -2.63
CA ILE A 122 -7.01 9.19 -2.41
C ILE A 122 -7.71 8.45 -1.27
N VAL A 123 -7.85 9.10 -0.12
CA VAL A 123 -8.48 8.52 1.07
C VAL A 123 -9.94 8.18 0.81
N ALA A 124 -10.70 9.12 0.24
CA ALA A 124 -12.11 8.90 -0.10
C ALA A 124 -12.28 7.72 -1.07
N ARG A 125 -11.42 7.59 -2.08
CA ARG A 125 -11.46 6.49 -3.05
C ARG A 125 -11.13 5.15 -2.40
N LEU A 126 -10.13 5.11 -1.52
CA LEU A 126 -9.79 3.91 -0.76
C LEU A 126 -10.95 3.47 0.12
N HIS A 127 -11.51 4.38 0.91
CA HIS A 127 -12.62 4.08 1.82
C HIS A 127 -13.91 3.72 1.11
N ALA A 128 -14.20 4.32 -0.05
CA ALA A 128 -15.33 3.91 -0.87
C ALA A 128 -15.20 2.43 -1.31
N ASP A 129 -13.98 1.96 -1.56
CA ASP A 129 -13.70 0.58 -1.94
C ASP A 129 -13.82 -0.37 -0.74
N ILE A 130 -13.08 -0.09 0.34
CA ILE A 130 -12.95 -1.04 1.46
C ILE A 130 -13.91 -0.82 2.61
N GLY A 131 -14.67 0.27 2.62
CA GLY A 131 -15.57 0.66 3.69
C GLY A 131 -16.58 -0.42 4.11
N PRO A 132 -17.20 -1.17 3.19
CA PRO A 132 -18.07 -2.29 3.58
C PRO A 132 -17.33 -3.37 4.38
N LEU A 133 -16.08 -3.69 4.01
CA LEU A 133 -15.27 -4.69 4.71
C LEU A 133 -14.79 -4.18 6.08
N LEU A 134 -14.42 -2.89 6.17
CA LEU A 134 -14.08 -2.23 7.43
C LEU A 134 -15.23 -2.29 8.44
N ARG A 135 -16.47 -2.07 7.98
CA ARG A 135 -17.68 -2.14 8.84
C ARG A 135 -18.06 -3.57 9.20
N ALA A 136 -17.77 -4.53 8.33
CA ALA A 136 -18.08 -5.94 8.58
C ALA A 136 -17.17 -6.57 9.65
N ASP A 137 -15.92 -6.11 9.74
CA ASP A 137 -14.92 -6.63 10.68
C ASP A 137 -14.00 -5.51 11.20
N LEU A 138 -14.50 -4.75 12.16
CA LEU A 138 -13.75 -3.64 12.77
C LEU A 138 -12.52 -4.13 13.55
N ASP A 139 -12.58 -5.31 14.17
CA ASP A 139 -11.43 -5.86 14.89
C ASP A 139 -10.28 -6.17 13.94
N ALA A 140 -10.57 -6.82 12.80
CA ALA A 140 -9.58 -7.02 11.75
C ALA A 140 -9.07 -5.69 11.16
N ALA A 141 -9.95 -4.69 10.97
CA ALA A 141 -9.54 -3.38 10.49
C ALA A 141 -8.51 -2.71 11.41
N VAL A 142 -8.77 -2.71 12.72
CA VAL A 142 -7.86 -2.13 13.71
C VAL A 142 -6.56 -2.94 13.78
N THR A 143 -6.64 -4.26 13.88
CA THR A 143 -5.48 -5.12 14.15
C THR A 143 -4.59 -5.37 12.93
N GLN A 144 -5.16 -5.41 11.73
CA GLN A 144 -4.43 -5.76 10.50
C GLN A 144 -4.08 -4.54 9.65
N LEU A 145 -4.92 -3.50 9.67
CA LEU A 145 -4.75 -2.30 8.84
C LEU A 145 -4.35 -1.05 9.65
N HIS A 146 -4.26 -1.16 10.98
CA HIS A 146 -4.05 -0.01 11.87
C HIS A 146 -5.10 1.09 11.67
N PHE A 147 -6.34 0.68 11.40
CA PHE A 147 -7.47 1.59 11.18
C PHE A 147 -7.89 2.28 12.49
N PRO A 148 -8.14 3.61 12.48
CA PRO A 148 -8.64 4.34 13.65
C PRO A 148 -10.14 4.07 13.88
N ALA A 149 -10.47 3.19 14.82
CA ALA A 149 -11.83 2.75 15.08
C ALA A 149 -12.83 3.89 15.36
N ASP A 150 -12.37 4.95 16.02
CA ASP A 150 -13.16 6.15 16.33
C ASP A 150 -13.62 6.92 15.09
N ARG A 151 -13.00 6.67 13.92
CA ARG A 151 -13.34 7.33 12.65
C ARG A 151 -14.24 6.50 11.73
N LEU A 152 -14.66 5.29 12.12
CA LEU A 152 -15.51 4.44 11.27
C LEU A 152 -16.81 5.15 10.83
N ALA A 153 -17.37 6.02 11.66
CA ALA A 153 -18.60 6.76 11.35
C ALA A 153 -18.43 7.86 10.28
N THR A 154 -17.19 8.14 9.86
CA THR A 154 -16.86 9.22 8.91
C THR A 154 -16.68 8.74 7.47
N ILE A 155 -16.78 7.44 7.25
CA ILE A 155 -16.58 6.77 5.96
C ILE A 155 -17.77 5.92 5.58
#